data_AF-A0A936JZQ4-F1
#
_entry.id   AF-A0A936JZQ4-F1
#
_cell.length_a   1.000
_cell.length_b   1.000
_cell.length_c   1.000
_cell.angle_alpha   90.00
_cell.angle_beta   90.00
_cell.angle_gamma   90.00
#
_symmetry.space_group_name_H-M   'P 1'
#
loop_
_entity.id
_entity.type
_entity.pdbx_description
1 polymer ?
#
loop_
_entity_poly.entity_id
_entity_poly.type
_entity_poly.pdbx_seq_one_letter_code
_entity_poly.pdbx_strand_id
1 'polypeptide(L)'
;MKHLVVLLCLFPSLSLSAQQRFTGMIYDPPSLRTIPYKATLTTESYKNMPSAASVEKFCPVPGDQGQYGTCVAFATAYHLRTILYVKLQSEIAGAGGSAVNPNANIFSPSFIYEQIKNNNDRKCQDGTNPVDAFELMKTTGVAKLITQPYNCGIAIKNEAKKEGINFRISDYQILYTTSETDDKLKINATKKALSEGYPCMLGFIVAESFYTVKTDIWRELKTDDGPTGKHGRHAMCVVGYDDKKYGGAFRIMNSWGTSWADKGFVWIPYADFAKYSLMVIQAYGPPKPQPKPNPVKPDESIIDVSLKGVVRFQLNTGEAMNAMRVLTRNLEVADNLPVYKEELVAYKMDKSYSSGTRFRFMITTNTESFIYAFATDLSGKVNKILPFADNMSPHIGSNSTVAFPSETKVVKMDNNPGTDYLLILYSKERLDAGDMLAKMNAVQGGLSKKINAALGDKVTLPSDITYHLNDIGFDVKQQHKGTVVPLMVEITHQ
;
A
#
# COMPACT_ATOMS: atom_id res chain seq x y z
N MET A 1 -61.84 50.57 34.61
CA MET A 1 -60.54 49.92 34.89
C MET A 1 -60.51 48.60 34.16
N LYS A 2 -59.72 48.50 33.07
CA LYS A 2 -59.54 47.28 32.28
C LYS A 2 -58.19 46.68 32.68
N HIS A 3 -58.17 45.49 33.27
CA HIS A 3 -56.93 44.78 33.56
C HIS A 3 -56.59 43.87 32.37
N LEU A 4 -55.53 44.24 31.66
CA LEU A 4 -54.90 43.44 30.62
C LEU A 4 -53.89 42.50 31.30
N VAL A 5 -54.21 41.20 31.36
CA VAL A 5 -53.26 40.18 31.81
C VAL A 5 -52.42 39.77 30.59
N VAL A 6 -51.16 40.20 30.57
CA VAL A 6 -50.16 39.75 29.59
C VAL A 6 -49.52 38.47 30.12
N LEU A 7 -49.81 37.34 29.46
CA LEU A 7 -49.18 36.05 29.75
C LEU A 7 -47.80 36.03 29.07
N LEU A 8 -46.72 36.16 29.84
CA LEU A 8 -45.36 36.05 29.35
C LEU A 8 -45.02 34.57 29.13
N CYS A 9 -45.05 34.10 27.88
CA CYS A 9 -44.52 32.79 27.50
C CYS A 9 -42.98 32.85 27.48
N LEU A 10 -42.35 32.34 28.55
CA LEU A 10 -40.91 32.06 28.59
C LEU A 10 -40.60 30.87 27.67
N PHE A 11 -40.06 31.16 26.48
CA PHE A 11 -39.41 30.14 25.66
C PHE A 11 -38.05 29.79 26.29
N PRO A 12 -37.77 28.51 26.63
CA PRO A 12 -36.44 28.12 27.03
C PRO A 12 -35.52 28.24 25.82
N SER A 13 -34.58 29.17 25.88
CA SER A 13 -33.45 29.24 24.96
C SER A 13 -32.61 27.97 25.12
N LEU A 14 -32.83 27.01 24.21
CA LEU A 14 -31.92 25.88 24.02
C LEU A 14 -30.57 26.45 23.57
N SER A 15 -29.64 26.57 24.52
CA SER A 15 -28.23 26.82 24.22
C SER A 15 -27.73 25.65 23.36
N LEU A 16 -27.59 25.84 22.05
CA LEU A 16 -26.80 24.94 21.22
C LEU A 16 -25.36 25.01 21.73
N SER A 17 -24.99 24.10 22.63
CA SER A 17 -23.58 23.90 22.96
C SER A 17 -22.89 23.40 21.71
N ALA A 18 -21.84 24.10 21.26
CA ALA A 18 -20.99 23.61 20.20
C ALA A 18 -20.42 22.24 20.63
N GLN A 19 -20.56 21.22 19.78
CA GLN A 19 -20.05 19.88 20.07
C GLN A 19 -18.52 19.96 20.17
N GLN A 20 -17.97 19.68 21.35
CA GLN A 20 -16.53 19.60 21.55
C GLN A 20 -15.98 18.40 20.78
N ARG A 21 -14.96 18.64 19.96
CA ARG A 21 -14.36 17.67 19.04
C ARG A 21 -13.03 17.20 19.60
N PHE A 22 -12.83 15.88 19.71
CA PHE A 22 -11.68 15.28 20.37
C PHE A 22 -10.67 14.70 19.39
N THR A 23 -9.41 14.68 19.80
CA THR A 23 -8.27 14.08 19.08
C THR A 23 -7.52 13.13 20.02
N GLY A 24 -6.66 12.26 19.50
CA GLY A 24 -5.94 11.30 20.35
C GLY A 24 -4.92 10.45 19.59
N MET A 25 -4.31 11.00 18.53
CA MET A 25 -3.23 10.31 17.85
C MET A 25 -1.92 10.58 18.58
N ILE A 26 -1.28 9.52 19.08
CA ILE A 26 0.07 9.59 19.62
C ILE A 26 1.04 9.48 18.44
N TYR A 27 1.79 10.56 18.18
CA TYR A 27 2.84 10.58 17.16
C TYR A 27 4.18 10.20 17.79
N ASP A 28 4.69 9.02 17.45
CA ASP A 28 5.93 8.46 17.99
C ASP A 28 6.93 8.13 16.86
N PRO A 29 7.87 9.02 16.53
CA PRO A 29 8.82 8.78 15.43
C PRO A 29 9.67 7.50 15.55
N PRO A 30 10.13 7.07 16.75
CA PRO A 30 10.77 5.77 16.92
C PRO A 30 9.96 4.59 16.39
N SER A 31 8.68 4.43 16.77
CA SER A 31 7.85 3.33 16.26
C SER A 31 7.60 3.42 14.75
N LEU A 32 7.50 4.62 14.16
CA LEU A 32 7.34 4.74 12.70
C LEU A 32 8.50 4.16 11.90
N ARG A 33 9.71 4.07 12.48
CA ARG A 33 10.88 3.46 11.81
C ARG A 33 10.78 1.94 11.68
N THR A 34 9.86 1.29 12.41
CA THR A 34 9.63 -0.15 12.28
C THR A 34 8.70 -0.49 11.11
N ILE A 35 7.97 0.50 10.59
CA ILE A 35 7.08 0.32 9.46
C ILE A 35 7.91 0.29 8.17
N PRO A 36 7.71 -0.71 7.30
CA PRO A 36 8.32 -0.70 5.97
C PRO A 36 7.89 0.54 5.18
N TYR A 37 8.85 1.25 4.58
CA TYR A 37 8.55 2.39 3.70
C TYR A 37 8.20 1.91 2.29
N LYS A 38 7.28 2.61 1.63
CA LYS A 38 6.93 2.33 0.23
C LYS A 38 8.11 2.65 -0.68
N ALA A 39 8.45 1.72 -1.57
CA ALA A 39 9.50 1.93 -2.56
C ALA A 39 9.25 3.23 -3.36
N THR A 40 10.30 4.03 -3.54
CA THR A 40 10.21 5.23 -4.39
C THR A 40 9.91 4.82 -5.82
N LEU A 41 8.76 5.27 -6.33
CA LEU A 41 8.35 5.04 -7.71
C LEU A 41 8.99 6.06 -8.66
N THR A 42 9.04 5.71 -9.94
CA THR A 42 9.55 6.61 -10.99
C THR A 42 8.63 7.81 -11.23
N THR A 43 9.19 8.87 -11.80
CA THR A 43 8.46 10.05 -12.28
C THR A 43 7.35 9.66 -13.27
N GLU A 44 7.60 8.66 -14.12
CA GLU A 44 6.60 8.09 -15.03
C GLU A 44 5.38 7.52 -14.30
N SER A 45 5.61 6.78 -13.21
CA SER A 45 4.53 6.21 -12.39
C SER A 45 3.61 7.30 -11.83
N TYR A 46 4.16 8.46 -11.49
CA TYR A 46 3.37 9.59 -11.00
C TYR A 46 2.67 10.37 -12.12
N LYS A 47 3.29 10.48 -13.31
CA LYS A 47 2.69 11.16 -14.47
C LYS A 47 1.46 10.43 -15.02
N ASN A 48 1.44 9.11 -14.94
CA ASN A 48 0.37 8.28 -15.50
C ASN A 48 -0.83 8.09 -14.55
N MET A 49 -0.84 8.77 -13.40
CA MET A 49 -1.98 8.73 -12.48
C MET A 49 -3.20 9.44 -13.10
N PRO A 50 -4.44 8.94 -12.86
CA PRO A 50 -5.63 9.67 -13.26
C PRO A 50 -5.72 11.02 -12.54
N SER A 51 -6.40 12.00 -13.14
CA SER A 51 -6.56 13.33 -12.52
C SER A 51 -7.45 13.32 -11.27
N ALA A 52 -8.19 12.24 -11.05
CA ALA A 52 -8.98 12.00 -9.85
C ALA A 52 -9.10 10.49 -9.58
N ALA A 53 -9.11 10.10 -8.31
CA ALA A 53 -9.43 8.74 -7.88
C ALA A 53 -10.15 8.79 -6.53
N SER A 54 -11.09 7.88 -6.30
CA SER A 54 -11.85 7.85 -5.05
C SER A 54 -12.29 6.43 -4.69
N VAL A 55 -12.19 6.12 -3.40
CA VAL A 55 -12.76 4.95 -2.73
C VAL A 55 -13.98 5.34 -1.87
N GLU A 56 -14.47 6.57 -1.98
CA GLU A 56 -15.59 7.10 -1.19
C GLU A 56 -16.87 6.25 -1.32
N LYS A 57 -17.09 5.62 -2.49
CA LYS A 57 -18.23 4.71 -2.71
C LYS A 57 -18.25 3.48 -1.79
N PHE A 58 -17.10 3.14 -1.19
CA PHE A 58 -16.96 2.01 -0.25
C PHE A 58 -16.95 2.48 1.22
N CYS A 59 -17.05 3.78 1.47
CA CYS A 59 -17.05 4.32 2.81
C CYS A 59 -18.37 4.00 3.54
N PRO A 60 -18.33 3.63 4.83
CA PRO A 60 -19.51 3.72 5.67
C PRO A 60 -19.91 5.18 5.88
N VAL A 61 -21.07 5.41 6.47
CA VAL A 61 -21.43 6.74 6.99
C VAL A 61 -20.37 7.15 8.02
N PRO A 62 -19.82 8.38 7.97
CA PRO A 62 -18.83 8.84 8.95
C PRO A 62 -19.29 8.63 10.40
N GLY A 63 -18.45 7.91 11.15
CA GLY A 63 -18.69 7.63 12.55
C GLY A 63 -18.48 8.87 13.44
N ASP A 64 -18.91 8.77 14.69
CA ASP A 64 -18.67 9.80 15.70
C ASP A 64 -17.94 9.18 16.90
N GLN A 65 -16.69 9.60 17.11
CA GLN A 65 -15.88 9.20 18.26
C GLN A 65 -16.32 9.87 19.57
N GLY A 66 -17.23 10.85 19.47
CA GLY A 66 -17.74 11.61 20.59
C GLY A 66 -16.62 12.26 21.41
N GLN A 67 -16.69 12.05 22.72
CA GLN A 67 -15.78 12.66 23.69
C GLN A 67 -14.47 11.91 23.90
N TYR A 68 -14.15 10.89 23.09
CA TYR A 68 -13.01 10.01 23.33
C TYR A 68 -11.85 10.30 22.37
N GLY A 69 -10.61 10.13 22.84
CA GLY A 69 -9.35 10.19 22.07
C GLY A 69 -9.15 9.00 21.11
N THR A 70 -10.22 8.46 20.52
CA THR A 70 -10.19 7.17 19.79
C THR A 70 -9.99 7.32 18.28
N CYS A 71 -9.59 8.50 17.80
CA CYS A 71 -9.45 8.82 16.36
C CYS A 71 -8.63 7.80 15.56
N VAL A 72 -7.54 7.27 16.11
CA VAL A 72 -6.71 6.23 15.45
C VAL A 72 -7.53 4.97 15.18
N ALA A 73 -8.31 4.52 16.16
CA ALA A 73 -9.16 3.34 16.02
C ALA A 73 -10.30 3.56 14.99
N PHE A 74 -10.84 4.77 14.90
CA PHE A 74 -11.80 5.11 13.84
C PHE A 74 -11.15 5.16 12.46
N ALA A 75 -10.04 5.88 12.32
CA ALA A 75 -9.34 6.01 11.05
C ALA A 75 -8.87 4.65 10.51
N THR A 76 -8.44 3.74 11.39
CA THR A 76 -7.96 2.40 11.03
C THR A 76 -9.11 1.40 10.86
N ALA A 77 -9.84 1.05 11.93
CA ALA A 77 -10.87 0.02 11.86
C ALA A 77 -12.13 0.53 11.15
N TYR A 78 -12.75 1.59 11.66
CA TYR A 78 -14.05 2.05 11.16
C TYR A 78 -13.98 2.48 9.70
N HIS A 79 -12.98 3.29 9.32
CA HIS A 79 -12.84 3.81 7.97
C HIS A 79 -12.03 2.85 7.09
N LEU A 80 -10.72 2.80 7.28
CA LEU A 80 -9.79 2.13 6.37
C LEU A 80 -10.12 0.64 6.18
N ARG A 81 -10.31 -0.12 7.27
CA ARG A 81 -10.55 -1.56 7.19
C ARG A 81 -11.92 -1.89 6.59
N THR A 82 -12.94 -1.11 6.90
CA THR A 82 -14.28 -1.24 6.31
C THR A 82 -14.21 -1.00 4.80
N ILE A 83 -13.56 0.08 4.36
CA ILE A 83 -13.38 0.39 2.94
C ILE A 83 -12.68 -0.76 2.21
N LEU A 84 -11.57 -1.27 2.77
CA LEU A 84 -10.85 -2.42 2.20
C LEU A 84 -11.74 -3.66 2.06
N TYR A 85 -12.54 -3.96 3.08
CA TYR A 85 -13.44 -5.11 3.06
C TYR A 85 -14.53 -4.96 2.01
N VAL A 86 -15.24 -3.83 2.02
CA VAL A 86 -16.37 -3.56 1.14
C VAL A 86 -15.92 -3.53 -0.32
N LYS A 87 -14.76 -2.93 -0.59
CA LYS A 87 -14.12 -2.95 -1.92
C LYS A 87 -13.89 -4.39 -2.37
N LEU A 88 -13.23 -5.21 -1.56
CA LEU A 88 -12.95 -6.61 -1.87
C LEU A 88 -14.24 -7.41 -2.11
N GLN A 89 -15.24 -7.26 -1.24
CA GLN A 89 -16.52 -7.96 -1.40
C GLN A 89 -17.25 -7.51 -2.67
N SER A 90 -17.16 -6.22 -3.03
CA SER A 90 -17.75 -5.71 -4.27
C SER A 90 -17.04 -6.27 -5.50
N GLU A 91 -15.71 -6.42 -5.45
CA GLU A 91 -14.92 -7.06 -6.50
C GLU A 91 -15.20 -8.56 -6.64
N ILE A 92 -15.52 -9.24 -5.53
CA ILE A 92 -15.95 -10.65 -5.52
C ILE A 92 -17.36 -10.78 -6.11
N ALA A 93 -18.28 -9.87 -5.76
CA ALA A 93 -19.65 -9.88 -6.27
C ALA A 93 -19.71 -9.66 -7.80
N GLY A 94 -18.75 -8.91 -8.35
CA GLY A 94 -18.62 -8.71 -9.80
C GLY A 94 -19.72 -7.86 -10.43
N ALA A 95 -19.69 -7.74 -11.76
CA ALA A 95 -20.70 -7.01 -12.52
C ALA A 95 -22.02 -7.81 -12.52
N GLY A 96 -23.05 -7.29 -11.83
CA GLY A 96 -24.34 -7.96 -11.66
C GLY A 96 -24.59 -8.56 -10.28
N GLY A 97 -23.59 -8.57 -9.39
CA GLY A 97 -23.77 -8.94 -8.00
C GLY A 97 -24.48 -7.86 -7.17
N SER A 98 -25.11 -8.27 -6.06
CA SER A 98 -25.76 -7.34 -5.13
C SER A 98 -24.75 -6.32 -4.57
N ALA A 99 -25.16 -5.05 -4.51
CA ALA A 99 -24.34 -4.00 -3.92
C ALA A 99 -24.00 -4.31 -2.46
N VAL A 100 -22.71 -4.27 -2.12
CA VAL A 100 -22.25 -4.50 -0.74
C VAL A 100 -22.48 -3.23 0.07
N ASN A 101 -23.40 -3.28 1.02
CA ASN A 101 -23.69 -2.16 1.91
C ASN A 101 -22.50 -1.92 2.87
N PRO A 102 -21.82 -0.75 2.83
CA PRO A 102 -20.73 -0.46 3.74
C PRO A 102 -21.16 -0.43 5.21
N ASN A 103 -22.36 0.08 5.50
CA ASN A 103 -22.86 0.25 6.87
C ASN A 103 -23.17 -1.07 7.57
N ALA A 104 -23.41 -2.14 6.81
CA ALA A 104 -23.59 -3.49 7.35
C ALA A 104 -22.25 -4.18 7.67
N ASN A 105 -21.12 -3.57 7.32
CA ASN A 105 -19.80 -4.19 7.36
C ASN A 105 -18.74 -3.35 8.08
N ILE A 106 -19.19 -2.46 8.97
CA ILE A 106 -18.31 -1.59 9.75
C ILE A 106 -17.50 -2.41 10.76
N PHE A 107 -16.21 -2.12 10.87
CA PHE A 107 -15.32 -2.69 11.90
C PHE A 107 -15.27 -1.83 13.17
N SER A 108 -15.07 -2.48 14.31
CA SER A 108 -15.18 -1.87 15.64
C SER A 108 -13.95 -1.05 16.04
N PRO A 109 -14.10 0.27 16.33
CA PRO A 109 -13.04 1.05 16.97
C PRO A 109 -12.68 0.54 18.37
N SER A 110 -13.68 0.13 19.17
CA SER A 110 -13.43 -0.37 20.52
C SER A 110 -12.60 -1.65 20.52
N PHE A 111 -12.75 -2.49 19.49
CA PHE A 111 -11.88 -3.67 19.34
C PHE A 111 -10.41 -3.27 19.26
N ILE A 112 -10.07 -2.22 18.50
CA ILE A 112 -8.68 -1.75 18.42
C ILE A 112 -8.28 -1.01 19.70
N TYR A 113 -9.01 0.03 20.08
CA TYR A 113 -8.62 0.94 21.14
C TYR A 113 -8.41 0.25 22.49
N GLU A 114 -9.35 -0.61 22.90
CA GLU A 114 -9.30 -1.26 24.22
C GLU A 114 -8.15 -2.28 24.35
N GLN A 115 -7.55 -2.70 23.24
CA GLN A 115 -6.42 -3.64 23.24
C GLN A 115 -5.05 -2.97 23.20
N ILE A 116 -4.97 -1.70 22.78
CA ILE A 116 -3.69 -0.98 22.61
C ILE A 116 -3.56 0.27 23.47
N LYS A 117 -4.65 0.72 24.12
CA LYS A 117 -4.61 1.87 25.03
C LYS A 117 -3.75 1.59 26.26
N ASN A 118 -3.35 2.66 26.93
CA ASN A 118 -2.77 2.56 28.27
C ASN A 118 -3.77 1.88 29.23
N ASN A 119 -3.34 0.89 30.01
CA ASN A 119 -4.18 0.20 30.98
C ASN A 119 -4.82 1.14 32.04
N ASN A 120 -4.19 2.29 32.29
CA ASN A 120 -4.71 3.31 33.21
C ASN A 120 -5.74 4.24 32.55
N ASP A 121 -5.90 4.20 31.22
CA ASP A 121 -6.84 5.03 30.47
C ASP A 121 -8.28 4.49 30.59
N ARG A 122 -8.91 4.82 31.71
CA ARG A 122 -10.31 4.44 31.99
C ARG A 122 -11.33 5.33 31.30
N LYS A 123 -10.93 6.50 30.78
CA LYS A 123 -11.82 7.49 30.16
C LYS A 123 -11.63 7.59 28.65
N CYS A 124 -10.76 6.77 28.07
CA CYS A 124 -10.41 6.76 26.65
C CYS A 124 -9.95 8.14 26.15
N GLN A 125 -9.07 8.80 26.90
CA GLN A 125 -8.57 10.16 26.59
C GLN A 125 -7.11 10.20 26.17
N ASP A 126 -6.31 9.19 26.54
CA ASP A 126 -4.86 9.23 26.37
C ASP A 126 -4.46 9.09 24.90
N GLY A 127 -5.36 8.54 24.07
CA GLY A 127 -5.08 8.28 22.68
C GLY A 127 -4.28 6.99 22.48
N THR A 128 -3.94 6.72 21.23
CA THR A 128 -3.22 5.49 20.84
C THR A 128 -2.23 5.76 19.71
N ASN A 129 -1.24 4.89 19.58
CA ASN A 129 -0.26 4.95 18.50
C ASN A 129 -0.81 4.25 17.24
N PRO A 130 -0.76 4.90 16.06
CA PRO A 130 -1.04 4.25 14.78
C PRO A 130 -0.35 2.91 14.54
N VAL A 131 0.92 2.78 14.93
CA VAL A 131 1.71 1.57 14.66
C VAL A 131 1.10 0.36 15.36
N ASP A 132 0.73 0.51 16.63
CA ASP A 132 0.10 -0.55 17.44
C ASP A 132 -1.26 -0.97 16.85
N ALA A 133 -2.03 -0.01 16.31
CA ALA A 133 -3.30 -0.30 15.65
C ALA A 133 -3.11 -1.14 14.38
N PHE A 134 -2.13 -0.80 13.53
CA PHE A 134 -1.84 -1.57 12.31
C PHE A 134 -1.25 -2.95 12.64
N GLU A 135 -0.36 -3.05 13.62
CA GLU A 135 0.18 -4.33 14.08
C GLU A 135 -0.90 -5.24 14.65
N LEU A 136 -1.83 -4.71 15.46
CA LEU A 136 -2.97 -5.48 15.95
C LEU A 136 -3.86 -5.94 14.79
N MET A 137 -4.19 -5.07 13.83
CA MET A 137 -4.96 -5.45 12.63
C MET A 137 -4.25 -6.51 11.78
N LYS A 138 -2.92 -6.51 11.73
CA LYS A 138 -2.15 -7.50 10.96
C LYS A 138 -2.06 -8.84 11.68
N THR A 139 -1.78 -8.84 12.98
CA THR A 139 -1.51 -10.06 13.76
C THR A 139 -2.78 -10.71 14.32
N THR A 140 -3.71 -9.89 14.80
CA THR A 140 -4.96 -10.33 15.47
C THR A 140 -6.17 -10.12 14.58
N GLY A 141 -6.17 -9.06 13.77
CA GLY A 141 -7.31 -8.65 12.94
C GLY A 141 -8.27 -7.74 13.70
N VAL A 142 -9.52 -7.68 13.26
CA VAL A 142 -10.52 -6.77 13.85
C VAL A 142 -11.95 -7.28 13.68
N ALA A 143 -12.72 -7.22 14.76
CA ALA A 143 -14.12 -7.63 14.77
C ALA A 143 -15.06 -6.58 14.16
N LYS A 144 -16.24 -7.01 13.72
CA LYS A 144 -17.29 -6.09 13.25
C LYS A 144 -17.85 -5.28 14.41
N LEU A 145 -18.32 -4.07 14.11
CA LEU A 145 -18.96 -3.16 15.05
C LEU A 145 -20.21 -3.78 15.69
N ILE A 146 -20.94 -4.63 14.95
CA ILE A 146 -22.11 -5.34 15.50
C ILE A 146 -21.72 -6.36 16.58
N THR A 147 -20.57 -7.02 16.42
CA THR A 147 -20.05 -8.00 17.38
C THR A 147 -19.47 -7.30 18.61
N GLN A 148 -18.68 -6.25 18.40
CA GLN A 148 -18.11 -5.40 19.45
C GLN A 148 -18.59 -3.95 19.27
N PRO A 149 -19.74 -3.56 19.87
CA PRO A 149 -20.28 -2.21 19.78
C PRO A 149 -19.30 -1.15 20.28
N TYR A 150 -19.39 0.06 19.73
CA TYR A 150 -18.54 1.17 20.15
C TYR A 150 -18.95 1.68 21.53
N ASN A 151 -18.05 1.55 22.49
CA ASN A 151 -18.12 2.16 23.82
C ASN A 151 -16.71 2.18 24.44
N CYS A 152 -16.45 3.13 25.33
CA CYS A 152 -15.21 3.18 26.10
C CYS A 152 -15.25 2.21 27.29
N GLY A 153 -14.11 1.59 27.60
CA GLY A 153 -13.92 0.78 28.81
C GLY A 153 -14.63 -0.57 28.79
N ILE A 154 -15.05 -1.04 27.61
CA ILE A 154 -15.69 -2.35 27.46
C ILE A 154 -14.66 -3.45 27.26
N ALA A 155 -14.90 -4.61 27.88
CA ALA A 155 -14.10 -5.80 27.61
C ALA A 155 -14.32 -6.30 26.17
N ILE A 156 -13.25 -6.81 25.55
CA ILE A 156 -13.35 -7.46 24.24
C ILE A 156 -14.04 -8.82 24.39
N LYS A 157 -15.19 -8.99 23.74
CA LYS A 157 -15.96 -10.24 23.76
C LYS A 157 -15.16 -11.40 23.15
N ASN A 158 -15.36 -12.60 23.65
CA ASN A 158 -14.67 -13.79 23.13
C ASN A 158 -15.05 -14.07 21.67
N GLU A 159 -16.31 -13.82 21.31
CA GLU A 159 -16.81 -13.95 19.94
C GLU A 159 -16.12 -12.95 19.01
N ALA A 160 -15.90 -11.71 19.47
CA ALA A 160 -15.18 -10.69 18.73
C ALA A 160 -13.71 -11.10 18.48
N LYS A 161 -13.03 -11.67 19.48
CA LYS A 161 -11.65 -12.18 19.31
C LYS A 161 -11.59 -13.27 18.24
N LYS A 162 -12.53 -14.21 18.27
CA LYS A 162 -12.62 -15.30 17.28
C LYS A 162 -12.95 -14.75 15.88
N GLU A 163 -13.85 -13.78 15.79
CA GLU A 163 -14.22 -13.13 14.53
C GLU A 163 -13.04 -12.38 13.92
N GLY A 164 -12.30 -11.61 14.73
CA GLY A 164 -11.22 -10.72 14.28
C GLY A 164 -10.15 -11.43 13.46
N ILE A 165 -9.83 -12.67 13.80
CA ILE A 165 -8.85 -13.54 13.11
C ILE A 165 -9.10 -13.61 11.60
N ASN A 166 -10.37 -13.61 11.19
CA ASN A 166 -10.78 -13.73 9.78
C ASN A 166 -10.63 -12.42 8.99
N PHE A 167 -10.38 -11.31 9.70
CA PHE A 167 -10.39 -9.97 9.12
C PHE A 167 -9.06 -9.24 9.30
N ARG A 168 -7.95 -9.98 9.33
CA ARG A 168 -6.61 -9.40 9.26
C ARG A 168 -6.40 -8.58 7.99
N ILE A 169 -5.57 -7.55 8.10
CA ILE A 169 -4.93 -6.95 6.93
C ILE A 169 -3.74 -7.82 6.53
N SER A 170 -3.40 -7.84 5.24
CA SER A 170 -2.24 -8.58 4.76
C SER A 170 -0.94 -7.85 5.07
N ASP A 171 -0.92 -6.54 4.84
CA ASP A 171 0.26 -5.74 5.08
C ASP A 171 -0.08 -4.25 5.21
N TYR A 172 0.92 -3.46 5.57
CA TYR A 172 0.84 -2.01 5.56
C TYR A 172 2.24 -1.39 5.40
N GLN A 173 2.28 -0.17 4.89
CA GLN A 173 3.51 0.56 4.66
C GLN A 173 3.32 2.06 4.87
N ILE A 174 4.40 2.72 5.27
CA ILE A 174 4.42 4.17 5.44
C ILE A 174 4.79 4.84 4.12
N LEU A 175 4.01 5.84 3.71
CA LEU A 175 4.27 6.60 2.49
C LEU A 175 5.31 7.68 2.74
N TYR A 176 5.19 8.37 3.87
CA TYR A 176 6.13 9.38 4.34
C TYR A 176 5.85 9.72 5.81
N THR A 177 6.80 10.44 6.43
CA THR A 177 6.68 11.05 7.76
C THR A 177 7.04 12.54 7.70
N THR A 178 7.12 13.21 8.85
CA THR A 178 7.64 14.58 8.95
C THR A 178 9.10 14.73 8.51
N SER A 179 9.85 13.63 8.33
CA SER A 179 11.21 13.70 7.76
C SER A 179 11.22 14.05 6.27
N GLU A 180 10.09 13.85 5.58
CA GLU A 180 9.94 14.24 4.18
C GLU A 180 9.62 15.73 4.07
N THR A 181 10.44 16.45 3.32
CA THR A 181 10.32 17.90 3.11
C THR A 181 9.86 18.27 1.70
N ASP A 182 9.85 17.32 0.76
CA ASP A 182 9.26 17.52 -0.56
C ASP A 182 7.74 17.30 -0.53
N ASP A 183 7.01 18.42 -0.54
CA ASP A 183 5.56 18.43 -0.61
C ASP A 183 5.03 17.67 -1.84
N LYS A 184 5.73 17.73 -2.98
CA LYS A 184 5.30 17.00 -4.18
C LYS A 184 5.38 15.50 -3.98
N LEU A 185 6.39 15.01 -3.25
CA LEU A 185 6.49 13.60 -2.91
C LEU A 185 5.33 13.18 -2.01
N LYS A 186 5.01 13.95 -0.96
CA LYS A 186 3.86 13.67 -0.09
C LYS A 186 2.57 13.55 -0.88
N ILE A 187 2.29 14.54 -1.73
CA ILE A 187 1.09 14.58 -2.57
C ILE A 187 1.07 13.39 -3.53
N ASN A 188 2.15 13.15 -4.27
CA ASN A 188 2.21 12.10 -5.27
C ASN A 188 2.12 10.69 -4.67
N ALA A 189 2.76 10.45 -3.52
CA ALA A 189 2.69 9.17 -2.83
C ALA A 189 1.25 8.86 -2.38
N THR A 190 0.55 9.83 -1.79
CA THR A 190 -0.86 9.67 -1.38
C THR A 190 -1.78 9.50 -2.58
N LYS A 191 -1.63 10.32 -3.64
CA LYS A 191 -2.38 10.14 -4.91
C LYS A 191 -2.15 8.75 -5.49
N LYS A 192 -0.92 8.24 -5.44
CA LYS A 192 -0.61 6.92 -5.97
C LYS A 192 -1.34 5.82 -5.21
N ALA A 193 -1.32 5.86 -3.87
CA ALA A 193 -2.06 4.89 -3.06
C ALA A 193 -3.58 4.89 -3.38
N LEU A 194 -4.17 6.09 -3.54
CA LEU A 194 -5.58 6.23 -3.89
C LEU A 194 -5.92 5.76 -5.31
N SER A 195 -5.06 6.04 -6.28
CA SER A 195 -5.24 5.57 -7.67
C SER A 195 -5.05 4.04 -7.82
N GLU A 196 -4.30 3.41 -6.91
CA GLU A 196 -4.27 1.95 -6.74
C GLU A 196 -5.55 1.41 -6.07
N GLY A 197 -6.46 2.29 -5.62
CA GLY A 197 -7.72 1.93 -4.98
C GLY A 197 -7.60 1.65 -3.48
N TYR A 198 -6.57 2.18 -2.81
CA TYR A 198 -6.36 2.01 -1.38
C TYR A 198 -6.66 3.29 -0.58
N PRO A 199 -7.53 3.23 0.45
CA PRO A 199 -7.60 4.30 1.44
C PRO A 199 -6.29 4.40 2.22
N CYS A 200 -6.01 5.57 2.78
CA CYS A 200 -4.84 5.76 3.63
C CYS A 200 -5.21 6.36 4.98
N MET A 201 -4.55 5.95 6.05
CA MET A 201 -4.65 6.64 7.33
C MET A 201 -3.76 7.89 7.28
N LEU A 202 -4.35 9.04 7.59
CA LEU A 202 -3.69 10.33 7.67
C LEU A 202 -3.48 10.70 9.13
N GLY A 203 -2.23 10.87 9.54
CA GLY A 203 -1.89 11.60 10.76
C GLY A 203 -1.79 13.10 10.45
N PHE A 204 -2.56 13.92 11.15
CA PHE A 204 -2.74 15.34 10.83
C PHE A 204 -2.58 16.21 12.08
N ILE A 205 -2.01 17.39 11.90
CA ILE A 205 -2.07 18.47 12.90
C ILE A 205 -3.34 19.26 12.67
N VAL A 206 -4.21 19.32 13.68
CA VAL A 206 -5.51 19.97 13.59
C VAL A 206 -5.40 21.43 14.02
N ALA A 207 -5.47 22.34 13.05
CA ALA A 207 -5.56 23.77 13.30
C ALA A 207 -6.89 24.15 13.98
N GLU A 208 -6.95 25.32 14.63
CA GLU A 208 -8.15 25.75 15.35
C GLU A 208 -9.36 25.91 14.39
N SER A 209 -9.11 26.47 13.20
CA SER A 209 -10.11 26.60 12.15
C SER A 209 -10.70 25.25 11.69
N PHE A 210 -9.95 24.15 11.82
CA PHE A 210 -10.41 22.81 11.43
C PHE A 210 -11.55 22.31 12.33
N TYR A 211 -11.52 22.66 13.62
CA TYR A 211 -12.57 22.32 14.58
C TYR A 211 -13.89 23.04 14.32
N THR A 212 -13.98 23.96 13.37
CA THR A 212 -15.21 24.74 13.13
C THR A 212 -15.68 24.68 11.68
N VAL A 213 -15.11 23.80 10.85
CA VAL A 213 -15.51 23.63 9.44
C VAL A 213 -17.00 23.32 9.32
N LYS A 214 -17.68 24.10 8.47
CA LYS A 214 -19.09 23.97 8.10
C LYS A 214 -19.33 23.80 6.60
N THR A 215 -18.25 23.80 5.80
CA THR A 215 -18.31 23.66 4.34
C THR A 215 -17.65 22.35 3.91
N ASP A 216 -17.64 22.05 2.61
CA ASP A 216 -16.98 20.85 2.10
C ASP A 216 -15.46 20.98 2.03
N ILE A 217 -14.87 22.14 2.34
CA ILE A 217 -13.43 22.40 2.29
C ILE A 217 -12.91 22.98 3.60
N TRP A 218 -11.68 22.61 3.95
CA TRP A 218 -10.86 23.30 4.92
C TRP A 218 -9.62 23.88 4.25
N ARG A 219 -9.24 25.09 4.67
CA ARG A 219 -7.99 25.78 4.33
C ARG A 219 -7.44 26.38 5.61
N GLU A 220 -6.12 26.49 5.71
CA GLU A 220 -5.51 27.29 6.77
C GLU A 220 -6.04 28.72 6.75
N LEU A 221 -6.43 29.22 7.91
CA LEU A 221 -6.78 30.62 8.11
C LEU A 221 -5.55 31.37 8.65
N LYS A 222 -5.48 32.68 8.38
CA LYS A 222 -4.42 33.54 8.93
C LYS A 222 -4.38 33.58 10.46
N THR A 223 -5.47 33.20 11.11
CA THR A 223 -5.61 33.10 12.57
C THR A 223 -5.11 31.78 13.14
N ASP A 224 -4.72 30.82 12.28
CA ASP A 224 -4.12 29.57 12.73
C ASP A 224 -2.63 29.78 13.01
N ASP A 225 -2.13 29.17 14.08
CA ASP A 225 -0.72 29.29 14.51
C ASP A 225 0.25 28.39 13.70
N GLY A 226 -0.19 27.91 12.53
CA GLY A 226 0.55 26.96 11.68
C GLY A 226 0.72 25.57 12.33
N PRO A 227 1.41 24.62 11.68
CA PRO A 227 1.58 23.25 12.19
C PRO A 227 2.43 23.16 13.48
N THR A 228 3.08 24.24 13.90
CA THR A 228 3.95 24.31 15.08
C THR A 228 3.24 24.77 16.36
N GLY A 229 1.96 25.19 16.26
CA GLY A 229 1.17 25.63 17.41
C GLY A 229 0.73 24.50 18.36
N LYS A 230 0.01 24.85 19.43
CA LYS A 230 -0.55 23.88 20.39
C LYS A 230 -1.80 23.19 19.81
N HIS A 231 -1.57 22.30 18.86
CA HIS A 231 -2.62 21.62 18.11
C HIS A 231 -2.84 20.18 18.58
N GLY A 232 -4.08 19.72 18.42
CA GLY A 232 -4.41 18.30 18.54
C GLY A 232 -3.78 17.50 17.40
N ARG A 233 -3.31 16.30 17.71
CA ARG A 233 -2.88 15.33 16.70
C ARG A 233 -4.01 14.36 16.45
N HIS A 234 -4.44 14.28 15.20
CA HIS A 234 -5.64 13.56 14.83
C HIS A 234 -5.35 12.56 13.73
N ALA A 235 -6.08 11.45 13.75
CA ALA A 235 -6.03 10.43 12.71
C ALA A 235 -7.35 10.44 11.94
N MET A 236 -7.25 10.49 10.61
CA MET A 236 -8.38 10.49 9.69
C MET A 236 -8.09 9.53 8.53
N CYS A 237 -9.02 9.38 7.59
CA CYS A 237 -8.81 8.53 6.42
C CYS A 237 -8.87 9.34 5.12
N VAL A 238 -7.82 9.28 4.30
CA VAL A 238 -7.82 9.81 2.94
C VAL A 238 -8.54 8.81 2.04
N VAL A 239 -9.59 9.27 1.36
CA VAL A 239 -10.48 8.40 0.56
C VAL A 239 -10.59 8.82 -0.91
N GLY A 240 -9.93 9.91 -1.30
CA GLY A 240 -9.85 10.30 -2.70
C GLY A 240 -9.01 11.55 -2.93
N TYR A 241 -8.82 11.89 -4.19
CA TYR A 241 -8.26 13.16 -4.63
C TYR A 241 -8.89 13.59 -5.95
N ASP A 242 -8.83 14.89 -6.21
CA ASP A 242 -9.25 15.48 -7.47
C ASP A 242 -8.36 16.69 -7.77
N ASP A 243 -7.62 16.63 -8.87
CA ASP A 243 -6.69 17.67 -9.32
C ASP A 243 -7.40 18.96 -9.78
N LYS A 244 -8.69 18.88 -10.10
CA LYS A 244 -9.51 20.03 -10.53
C LYS A 244 -10.25 20.65 -9.35
N LYS A 245 -10.68 19.85 -8.37
CA LYS A 245 -11.38 20.34 -7.18
C LYS A 245 -10.44 21.25 -6.39
N TYR A 246 -10.82 22.53 -6.29
CA TYR A 246 -10.10 23.56 -5.52
C TYR A 246 -8.64 23.80 -5.95
N GLY A 247 -8.29 23.49 -7.19
CA GLY A 247 -6.91 23.56 -7.68
C GLY A 247 -6.04 22.37 -7.27
N GLY A 248 -6.66 21.28 -6.82
CA GLY A 248 -6.02 20.07 -6.33
C GLY A 248 -6.26 19.87 -4.83
N ALA A 249 -7.04 18.86 -4.48
CA ALA A 249 -7.38 18.57 -3.09
C ALA A 249 -7.54 17.07 -2.82
N PHE A 250 -7.27 16.68 -1.56
CA PHE A 250 -7.59 15.36 -1.03
C PHE A 250 -8.95 15.37 -0.34
N ARG A 251 -9.69 14.28 -0.50
CA ARG A 251 -10.94 14.00 0.19
C ARG A 251 -10.66 13.17 1.43
N ILE A 252 -11.06 13.69 2.58
CA ILE A 252 -10.80 13.12 3.90
C ILE A 252 -12.12 12.74 4.57
N MET A 253 -12.18 11.51 5.09
CA MET A 253 -13.24 11.02 5.96
C MET A 253 -12.82 11.18 7.42
N ASN A 254 -13.64 11.90 8.19
CA ASN A 254 -13.40 12.21 9.59
C ASN A 254 -14.30 11.36 10.51
N SER A 255 -14.05 11.40 11.82
CA SER A 255 -14.75 10.64 12.87
C SER A 255 -15.48 11.53 13.87
N TRP A 256 -16.04 12.66 13.41
CA TRP A 256 -16.82 13.60 14.22
C TRP A 256 -18.30 13.68 13.79
N GLY A 257 -18.80 12.58 13.23
CA GLY A 257 -20.19 12.46 12.80
C GLY A 257 -20.54 13.23 11.53
N THR A 258 -21.77 13.01 11.07
CA THR A 258 -22.29 13.58 9.81
C THR A 258 -22.70 15.05 9.92
N SER A 259 -22.80 15.60 11.13
CA SER A 259 -23.04 17.03 11.34
C SER A 259 -21.80 17.90 11.08
N TRP A 260 -20.63 17.26 10.96
CA TRP A 260 -19.37 17.92 10.70
C TRP A 260 -19.13 18.17 9.21
N ALA A 261 -18.74 19.39 8.83
CA ALA A 261 -18.35 19.75 7.47
C ALA A 261 -19.35 19.26 6.39
N ASP A 262 -18.87 18.53 5.39
CA ASP A 262 -19.70 17.90 4.36
C ASP A 262 -20.02 16.45 4.74
N LYS A 263 -21.06 16.29 5.57
CA LYS A 263 -21.58 14.98 6.01
C LYS A 263 -20.52 14.08 6.66
N GLY A 264 -19.57 14.67 7.38
CA GLY A 264 -18.45 13.99 8.04
C GLY A 264 -17.19 13.88 7.18
N PHE A 265 -17.18 14.48 6.00
CA PHE A 265 -16.02 14.55 5.13
C PHE A 265 -15.58 15.99 4.85
N VAL A 266 -14.35 16.15 4.37
CA VAL A 266 -13.79 17.45 3.98
C VAL A 266 -12.80 17.31 2.84
N TRP A 267 -12.67 18.35 2.03
CA TRP A 267 -11.59 18.54 1.07
C TRP A 267 -10.47 19.35 1.71
N ILE A 268 -9.22 18.89 1.58
CA ILE A 268 -8.03 19.62 2.00
C ILE A 268 -7.15 19.86 0.76
N PRO A 269 -6.90 21.11 0.37
CA PRO A 269 -6.00 21.42 -0.75
C PRO A 269 -4.62 20.81 -0.56
N TYR A 270 -3.96 20.45 -1.66
CA TYR A 270 -2.67 19.77 -1.61
C TYR A 270 -1.59 20.49 -0.80
N ALA A 271 -1.54 21.82 -0.88
CA ALA A 271 -0.58 22.62 -0.12
C ALA A 271 -0.84 22.54 1.40
N ASP A 272 -2.09 22.70 1.83
CA ASP A 272 -2.49 22.59 3.24
C ASP A 272 -2.27 21.16 3.76
N PHE A 273 -2.60 20.15 2.94
CA PHE A 273 -2.37 18.75 3.25
C PHE A 273 -0.88 18.46 3.49
N ALA A 274 0.00 18.86 2.57
CA ALA A 274 1.44 18.59 2.67
C ALA A 274 2.08 19.30 3.88
N LYS A 275 1.59 20.51 4.20
CA LYS A 275 2.03 21.32 5.35
C LYS A 275 1.63 20.73 6.71
N TYR A 276 0.41 20.22 6.84
CA TYR A 276 -0.14 19.76 8.13
C TYR A 276 -0.12 18.24 8.33
N SER A 277 0.16 17.47 7.27
CA SER A 277 0.30 16.01 7.35
C SER A 277 1.57 15.61 8.10
N LEU A 278 1.41 14.83 9.15
CA LEU A 278 2.49 14.21 9.92
C LEU A 278 2.98 12.90 9.31
N MET A 279 2.05 12.08 8.85
CA MET A 279 2.33 10.77 8.24
C MET A 279 1.14 10.32 7.40
N VAL A 280 1.41 9.44 6.44
CA VAL A 280 0.36 8.67 5.77
C VAL A 280 0.76 7.20 5.73
N ILE A 281 -0.16 6.32 6.14
CA ILE A 281 0.01 4.87 6.11
C ILE A 281 -1.00 4.27 5.14
N GLN A 282 -0.49 3.50 4.18
CA GLN A 282 -1.29 2.68 3.27
C GLN A 282 -1.36 1.25 3.82
N ALA A 283 -2.52 0.62 3.76
CA ALA A 283 -2.69 -0.77 4.18
C ALA A 283 -3.48 -1.58 3.17
N TYR A 284 -3.28 -2.90 3.23
CA TYR A 284 -3.69 -3.85 2.22
C TYR A 284 -4.61 -4.90 2.82
N GLY A 285 -5.76 -5.11 2.16
CA GLY A 285 -6.66 -6.20 2.50
C GLY A 285 -6.09 -7.55 2.06
N PRO A 286 -6.71 -8.66 2.48
CA PRO A 286 -6.38 -9.97 1.94
C PRO A 286 -6.57 -10.00 0.42
N PRO A 287 -5.72 -10.76 -0.31
CA PRO A 287 -5.88 -10.90 -1.75
C PRO A 287 -7.23 -11.52 -2.09
N LYS A 288 -7.78 -11.17 -3.26
CA LYS A 288 -8.99 -11.80 -3.77
C LYS A 288 -8.79 -13.32 -3.87
N PRO A 289 -9.67 -14.15 -3.29
CA PRO A 289 -9.57 -15.60 -3.44
C PRO A 289 -9.61 -15.97 -4.93
N GLN A 290 -8.67 -16.83 -5.37
CA GLN A 290 -8.72 -17.36 -6.73
C GLN A 290 -9.95 -18.28 -6.88
N PRO A 291 -10.68 -18.23 -8.02
CA PRO A 291 -11.78 -19.15 -8.27
C PRO A 291 -11.27 -20.60 -8.18
N LYS A 292 -12.00 -21.47 -7.45
CA LYS A 292 -11.76 -22.92 -7.57
C LYS A 292 -12.04 -23.32 -9.03
N PRO A 293 -11.26 -24.23 -9.64
CA PRO A 293 -11.55 -24.68 -11.01
C PRO A 293 -12.93 -25.33 -11.04
N ASN A 294 -13.91 -24.63 -11.62
CA ASN A 294 -15.18 -25.23 -11.99
C ASN A 294 -15.02 -25.94 -13.35
N PRO A 295 -15.75 -27.04 -13.61
CA PRO A 295 -15.84 -27.62 -14.94
C PRO A 295 -16.38 -26.57 -15.92
N VAL A 296 -15.61 -26.31 -16.97
CA VAL A 296 -15.81 -25.21 -17.92
C VAL A 296 -17.13 -25.37 -18.70
N LYS A 297 -17.96 -24.32 -18.70
CA LYS A 297 -18.75 -23.96 -19.87
C LYS A 297 -18.10 -22.73 -20.52
N PRO A 298 -17.88 -22.71 -21.83
CA PRO A 298 -17.33 -21.56 -22.52
C PRO A 298 -18.47 -20.58 -22.84
N ASP A 299 -18.60 -19.49 -22.09
CA ASP A 299 -18.75 -18.16 -22.67
C ASP A 299 -18.67 -17.06 -21.59
N GLU A 300 -18.36 -15.87 -22.09
CA GLU A 300 -18.30 -14.53 -21.51
C GLU A 300 -16.92 -14.07 -20.99
N SER A 301 -16.44 -13.08 -21.73
CA SER A 301 -15.23 -12.31 -21.60
C SER A 301 -15.02 -11.76 -20.18
N ILE A 302 -14.26 -12.50 -19.38
CA ILE A 302 -13.61 -11.95 -18.20
C ILE A 302 -12.29 -11.34 -18.66
N ILE A 303 -12.14 -10.02 -18.55
CA ILE A 303 -10.83 -9.36 -18.63
C ILE A 303 -10.04 -9.83 -17.40
N ASP A 304 -9.28 -10.91 -17.56
CA ASP A 304 -8.39 -11.41 -16.50
C ASP A 304 -7.03 -10.72 -16.61
N VAL A 305 -6.65 -10.02 -15.54
CA VAL A 305 -5.37 -9.32 -15.46
C VAL A 305 -4.34 -10.32 -14.99
N SER A 306 -3.80 -11.11 -15.92
CA SER A 306 -2.66 -11.95 -15.61
C SER A 306 -1.47 -11.11 -15.14
N LEU A 307 -0.63 -11.69 -14.28
CA LEU A 307 0.59 -11.06 -13.79
C LEU A 307 1.51 -10.81 -15.00
N LYS A 308 1.94 -9.55 -15.17
CA LYS A 308 2.88 -9.13 -16.20
C LYS A 308 3.95 -8.27 -15.57
N GLY A 309 5.19 -8.51 -15.98
CA GLY A 309 6.34 -7.70 -15.57
C GLY A 309 7.14 -7.27 -16.79
N VAL A 310 7.67 -6.06 -16.74
CA VAL A 310 8.60 -5.55 -17.76
C VAL A 310 9.79 -4.91 -17.06
N VAL A 311 10.99 -5.23 -17.53
CA VAL A 311 12.25 -4.68 -17.05
C VAL A 311 12.90 -3.89 -18.18
N ARG A 312 13.34 -2.68 -17.90
CA ARG A 312 14.10 -1.86 -18.84
C ARG A 312 15.45 -1.55 -18.26
N PHE A 313 16.52 -1.72 -19.04
CA PHE A 313 17.86 -1.33 -18.65
C PHE A 313 18.27 -0.09 -19.44
N GLN A 314 18.96 0.83 -18.77
CA GLN A 314 19.33 2.11 -19.35
C GLN A 314 20.73 2.50 -18.90
N LEU A 315 21.56 2.93 -19.86
CA LEU A 315 22.85 3.56 -19.58
C LEU A 315 22.66 4.91 -18.89
N ASN A 316 23.71 5.40 -18.23
CA ASN A 316 23.70 6.75 -17.63
C ASN A 316 23.51 7.87 -18.67
N THR A 317 23.74 7.60 -19.95
CA THR A 317 23.48 8.50 -21.09
C THR A 317 22.01 8.59 -21.47
N GLY A 318 21.18 7.67 -20.97
CA GLY A 318 19.78 7.53 -21.35
C GLY A 318 19.51 6.51 -22.47
N GLU A 319 20.56 5.97 -23.09
CA GLU A 319 20.44 4.92 -24.11
C GLU A 319 19.94 3.60 -23.49
N ALA A 320 19.08 2.88 -24.21
CA ALA A 320 18.58 1.57 -23.77
C ALA A 320 19.67 0.49 -23.89
N MET A 321 19.74 -0.40 -22.89
CA MET A 321 20.50 -1.63 -23.00
C MET A 321 19.54 -2.75 -23.41
N ASN A 322 19.59 -3.17 -24.67
CA ASN A 322 18.67 -4.16 -25.19
C ASN A 322 19.10 -5.58 -24.83
N ALA A 323 18.13 -6.49 -24.75
CA ALA A 323 18.38 -7.90 -24.56
C ALA A 323 17.50 -8.71 -25.53
N MET A 324 18.02 -9.86 -25.93
CA MET A 324 17.35 -10.81 -26.79
C MET A 324 16.77 -11.95 -25.94
N ARG A 325 15.54 -12.36 -26.24
CA ARG A 325 14.94 -13.54 -25.63
C ARG A 325 15.76 -14.79 -26.01
N VAL A 326 16.15 -15.59 -25.03
CA VAL A 326 16.81 -16.87 -25.26
C VAL A 326 15.77 -17.87 -25.76
N LEU A 327 15.85 -18.26 -27.03
CA LEU A 327 14.98 -19.27 -27.63
C LEU A 327 15.53 -20.66 -27.32
N THR A 328 15.10 -21.29 -26.24
CA THR A 328 15.31 -22.74 -26.02
C THR A 328 14.34 -23.55 -26.88
N ARG A 329 14.46 -23.46 -28.22
CA ARG A 329 13.75 -24.39 -29.12
C ARG A 329 14.43 -25.75 -29.05
N ASN A 330 14.07 -26.62 -28.08
CA ASN A 330 14.29 -28.08 -28.08
C ASN A 330 15.64 -28.60 -28.63
N LEU A 331 16.72 -27.83 -28.55
CA LEU A 331 18.05 -28.20 -28.98
C LEU A 331 18.95 -28.10 -27.77
N GLU A 332 19.47 -29.25 -27.34
CA GLU A 332 20.55 -29.31 -26.37
C GLU A 332 21.83 -28.80 -27.04
N VAL A 333 22.16 -27.54 -26.81
CA VAL A 333 23.53 -27.06 -26.96
C VAL A 333 24.26 -27.51 -25.70
N ALA A 334 25.20 -28.44 -25.87
CA ALA A 334 26.10 -28.93 -24.83
C ALA A 334 27.50 -28.34 -25.10
N ASP A 335 28.06 -27.67 -24.10
CA ASP A 335 29.47 -27.30 -24.10
C ASP A 335 30.33 -28.52 -23.71
N ASN A 336 31.53 -28.65 -24.28
CA ASN A 336 32.50 -29.70 -23.93
C ASN A 336 33.07 -29.58 -22.50
N LEU A 337 32.65 -28.56 -21.73
CA LEU A 337 33.06 -28.30 -20.35
C LEU A 337 31.81 -28.17 -19.47
N PRO A 338 31.86 -28.53 -18.17
CA PRO A 338 30.73 -28.41 -17.26
C PRO A 338 30.49 -26.94 -16.90
N VAL A 339 29.92 -26.17 -17.83
CA VAL A 339 29.35 -24.86 -17.55
C VAL A 339 27.96 -25.13 -16.96
N TYR A 340 27.69 -24.61 -15.76
CA TYR A 340 26.36 -24.73 -15.16
C TYR A 340 25.34 -24.05 -16.07
N LYS A 341 24.46 -24.82 -16.69
CA LYS A 341 23.40 -24.30 -17.56
C LYS A 341 22.31 -23.66 -16.70
N GLU A 342 22.07 -22.38 -16.88
CA GLU A 342 20.95 -21.69 -16.25
C GLU A 342 19.67 -21.93 -17.05
N GLU A 343 18.79 -22.78 -16.53
CA GLU A 343 17.54 -23.17 -17.20
C GLU A 343 16.48 -22.06 -17.23
N LEU A 344 16.57 -21.08 -16.31
CA LEU A 344 15.59 -19.99 -16.19
C LEU A 344 16.00 -18.69 -16.88
N VAL A 345 17.16 -18.63 -17.57
CA VAL A 345 17.56 -17.43 -18.33
C VAL A 345 16.56 -17.21 -19.46
N ALA A 346 15.78 -16.14 -19.32
CA ALA A 346 14.80 -15.74 -20.31
C ALA A 346 15.39 -14.77 -21.34
N TYR A 347 16.35 -13.94 -20.93
CA TYR A 347 16.95 -12.90 -21.76
C TYR A 347 18.46 -12.81 -21.58
N LYS A 348 19.16 -12.45 -22.65
CA LYS A 348 20.59 -12.15 -22.67
C LYS A 348 20.82 -10.79 -23.34
N MET A 349 21.67 -9.94 -22.77
CA MET A 349 22.03 -8.65 -23.39
C MET A 349 22.53 -8.84 -24.83
N ASP A 350 22.13 -7.95 -25.73
CA ASP A 350 22.45 -8.05 -27.16
C ASP A 350 23.95 -7.82 -27.48
N LYS A 351 24.64 -7.12 -26.59
CA LYS A 351 26.08 -6.85 -26.63
C LYS A 351 26.72 -7.00 -25.26
N SER A 352 28.02 -7.28 -25.26
CA SER A 352 28.84 -7.17 -24.05
C SER A 352 29.08 -5.70 -23.70
N TYR A 353 29.15 -5.40 -22.41
CA TYR A 353 29.47 -4.05 -21.91
C TYR A 353 30.85 -4.02 -21.28
N SER A 354 31.56 -2.90 -21.37
CA SER A 354 32.89 -2.81 -20.77
C SER A 354 32.82 -2.65 -19.24
N SER A 355 33.82 -3.16 -18.55
CA SER A 355 34.07 -2.88 -17.13
C SER A 355 33.92 -1.39 -16.82
N GLY A 356 33.22 -1.07 -15.74
CA GLY A 356 32.91 0.31 -15.37
C GLY A 356 31.76 0.99 -16.12
N THR A 357 31.07 0.27 -17.03
CA THR A 357 29.79 0.72 -17.61
C THR A 357 28.81 1.09 -16.51
N ARG A 358 28.14 2.22 -16.67
CA ARG A 358 27.18 2.75 -15.70
C ARG A 358 25.76 2.61 -16.22
N PHE A 359 24.92 1.91 -15.48
CA PHE A 359 23.56 1.65 -15.87
C PHE A 359 22.59 1.66 -14.69
N ARG A 360 21.30 1.61 -15.01
CA ARG A 360 20.20 1.42 -14.06
C ARG A 360 19.17 0.52 -14.71
N PHE A 361 18.26 -0.01 -13.92
CA PHE A 361 17.12 -0.72 -14.45
C PHE A 361 15.83 -0.33 -13.76
N MET A 362 14.73 -0.48 -14.49
CA MET A 362 13.39 -0.12 -14.08
C MET A 362 12.52 -1.36 -14.15
N ILE A 363 11.91 -1.72 -13.03
CA ILE A 363 11.02 -2.87 -12.90
C ILE A 363 9.59 -2.35 -12.88
N THR A 364 8.78 -2.79 -13.84
CA THR A 364 7.37 -2.40 -14.00
C THR A 364 6.48 -3.61 -13.71
N THR A 365 5.42 -3.40 -12.94
CA THR A 365 4.36 -4.40 -12.73
C THR A 365 3.00 -3.83 -13.10
N ASN A 366 2.17 -4.61 -13.79
CA ASN A 366 0.80 -4.21 -14.15
C ASN A 366 -0.17 -4.49 -12.99
N THR A 367 0.04 -5.59 -12.27
CA THR A 367 -0.73 -5.99 -11.09
C THR A 367 0.03 -5.66 -9.82
N GLU A 368 -0.70 -5.55 -8.72
CA GLU A 368 -0.07 -5.50 -7.40
C GLU A 368 0.78 -6.75 -7.17
N SER A 369 2.01 -6.58 -6.69
CA SER A 369 2.96 -7.68 -6.52
C SER A 369 4.04 -7.35 -5.49
N PHE A 370 4.62 -8.39 -4.90
CA PHE A 370 5.84 -8.29 -4.11
C PHE A 370 7.04 -8.53 -5.02
N ILE A 371 7.91 -7.55 -5.14
CA ILE A 371 9.08 -7.58 -6.03
C ILE A 371 10.35 -7.80 -5.23
N TYR A 372 11.13 -8.80 -5.64
CA TYR A 372 12.45 -9.11 -5.12
C TYR A 372 13.45 -9.17 -6.27
N ALA A 373 14.68 -8.77 -6.03
CA ALA A 373 15.74 -8.90 -7.03
C ALA A 373 17.02 -9.41 -6.38
N PHE A 374 17.71 -10.29 -7.09
CA PHE A 374 18.96 -10.91 -6.67
C PHE A 374 19.94 -10.90 -7.83
N ALA A 375 21.24 -10.80 -7.54
CA ALA A 375 22.29 -10.90 -8.54
C ALA A 375 23.31 -11.97 -8.13
N THR A 376 23.87 -12.66 -9.12
CA THR A 376 25.01 -13.57 -8.93
C THR A 376 25.94 -13.50 -10.13
N ASP A 377 27.21 -13.82 -9.92
CA ASP A 377 28.22 -13.95 -10.95
C ASP A 377 28.60 -15.44 -11.10
N LEU A 378 29.70 -15.72 -11.81
CA LEU A 378 30.22 -17.09 -11.97
C LEU A 378 30.72 -17.71 -10.65
N SER A 379 30.87 -16.96 -9.56
CA SER A 379 31.15 -17.54 -8.24
C SER A 379 29.94 -18.27 -7.65
N GLY A 380 28.74 -18.00 -8.16
CA GLY A 380 27.48 -18.53 -7.65
C GLY A 380 27.05 -17.93 -6.32
N LYS A 381 27.77 -16.94 -5.77
CA LYS A 381 27.34 -16.20 -4.58
C LYS A 381 26.18 -15.29 -4.95
N VAL A 382 25.04 -15.46 -4.28
CA VAL A 382 23.84 -14.66 -4.52
C VAL A 382 23.84 -13.45 -3.58
N ASN A 383 23.62 -12.27 -4.15
CA ASN A 383 23.50 -11.00 -3.44
C ASN A 383 22.08 -10.44 -3.58
N LYS A 384 21.54 -9.85 -2.51
CA LYS A 384 20.22 -9.19 -2.51
C LYS A 384 20.35 -7.81 -3.16
N ILE A 385 19.48 -7.54 -4.14
CA ILE A 385 19.40 -6.26 -4.86
C ILE A 385 18.14 -5.49 -4.44
N LEU A 386 16.99 -6.16 -4.40
CA LEU A 386 15.73 -5.61 -3.90
C LEU A 386 15.02 -6.59 -2.96
N PRO A 387 14.46 -6.12 -1.83
CA PRO A 387 14.61 -4.77 -1.27
C PRO A 387 16.06 -4.48 -0.84
N PHE A 388 16.56 -3.27 -1.10
CA PHE A 388 17.97 -2.91 -0.83
C PHE A 388 18.24 -2.47 0.61
N ALA A 389 17.19 -2.06 1.32
CA ALA A 389 17.22 -1.76 2.75
C ALA A 389 16.23 -2.68 3.48
N ASP A 390 16.53 -3.05 4.72
CA ASP A 390 15.72 -4.02 5.45
C ASP A 390 14.31 -3.50 5.80
N ASN A 391 14.15 -2.19 5.92
CA ASN A 391 12.86 -1.52 6.11
C ASN A 391 12.22 -1.05 4.80
N MET A 392 12.73 -1.44 3.63
CA MET A 392 12.06 -1.17 2.35
C MET A 392 10.97 -2.22 2.12
N SER A 393 9.75 -1.78 1.83
CA SER A 393 8.67 -2.68 1.46
C SER A 393 8.94 -3.31 0.08
N PRO A 394 8.86 -4.65 -0.06
CA PRO A 394 8.84 -5.29 -1.38
C PRO A 394 7.50 -5.11 -2.10
N HIS A 395 6.47 -4.58 -1.45
CA HIS A 395 5.12 -4.50 -2.00
C HIS A 395 4.95 -3.30 -2.93
N ILE A 396 4.72 -3.60 -4.20
CA ILE A 396 4.56 -2.63 -5.27
C ILE A 396 3.12 -2.68 -5.79
N GLY A 397 2.45 -1.53 -5.76
CA GLY A 397 1.08 -1.42 -6.26
C GLY A 397 1.00 -1.57 -7.78
N SER A 398 -0.21 -1.82 -8.28
CA SER A 398 -0.47 -1.99 -9.71
C SER A 398 -0.03 -0.78 -10.56
N ASN A 399 0.32 -1.07 -11.82
CA ASN A 399 0.77 -0.09 -12.81
C ASN A 399 1.86 0.84 -12.28
N SER A 400 2.87 0.27 -11.62
CA SER A 400 3.95 1.02 -11.00
C SER A 400 5.29 0.55 -11.51
N THR A 401 6.23 1.50 -11.54
CA THR A 401 7.60 1.28 -11.95
C THR A 401 8.54 1.72 -10.83
N VAL A 402 9.47 0.84 -10.47
CA VAL A 402 10.55 1.10 -9.49
C VAL A 402 11.87 1.14 -10.25
N ALA A 403 12.69 2.16 -10.00
CA ALA A 403 14.05 2.25 -10.54
C ALA A 403 15.07 1.79 -9.50
N PHE A 404 16.06 1.02 -9.94
CA PHE A 404 17.22 0.66 -9.14
C PHE A 404 18.52 1.19 -9.76
N PRO A 405 19.39 1.86 -8.97
CA PRO A 405 19.21 2.21 -7.56
C PRO A 405 18.20 3.36 -7.33
N SER A 406 18.05 4.26 -8.31
CA SER A 406 17.00 5.28 -8.39
C SER A 406 17.01 5.91 -9.80
N GLU A 407 16.12 6.86 -10.08
CA GLU A 407 16.17 7.65 -11.32
C GLU A 407 17.39 8.59 -11.41
N THR A 408 18.09 8.83 -10.30
CA THR A 408 19.23 9.75 -10.21
C THR A 408 20.57 9.05 -9.96
N LYS A 409 20.55 7.76 -9.67
CA LYS A 409 21.74 6.95 -9.36
C LYS A 409 21.91 5.83 -10.40
N VAL A 410 23.10 5.24 -10.43
CA VAL A 410 23.48 4.17 -11.35
C VAL A 410 24.30 3.11 -10.63
N VAL A 411 24.15 1.87 -11.07
CA VAL A 411 25.09 0.76 -10.83
C VAL A 411 26.28 0.95 -11.76
N LYS A 412 27.47 0.56 -11.29
CA LYS A 412 28.70 0.51 -12.10
C LYS A 412 29.11 -0.96 -12.18
N MET A 413 29.29 -1.48 -13.39
CA MET A 413 29.87 -2.82 -13.60
C MET A 413 31.25 -2.88 -12.98
N ASP A 414 31.59 -4.01 -12.37
CA ASP A 414 32.88 -4.17 -11.71
C ASP A 414 34.00 -4.35 -12.75
N ASN A 415 35.20 -4.71 -12.27
CA ASN A 415 36.37 -4.89 -13.13
C ASN A 415 36.67 -6.37 -13.39
N ASN A 416 35.72 -7.27 -13.17
CA ASN A 416 35.91 -8.72 -13.28
C ASN A 416 35.20 -9.24 -14.52
N PRO A 417 35.87 -9.35 -15.69
CA PRO A 417 35.26 -9.85 -16.91
C PRO A 417 34.53 -11.16 -16.65
N GLY A 418 33.26 -11.22 -17.04
CA GLY A 418 32.40 -12.30 -16.60
C GLY A 418 30.98 -12.18 -17.08
N THR A 419 30.15 -13.03 -16.48
CA THR A 419 28.70 -13.07 -16.71
C THR A 419 28.00 -12.89 -15.39
N ASP A 420 27.13 -11.88 -15.33
CA ASP A 420 26.23 -11.62 -14.23
C ASP A 420 24.83 -12.08 -14.60
N TYR A 421 24.12 -12.63 -13.62
CA TYR A 421 22.71 -12.97 -13.73
C TYR A 421 21.92 -12.10 -12.78
N LEU A 422 20.98 -11.33 -13.33
CA LEU A 422 19.97 -10.62 -12.54
C LEU A 422 18.68 -11.43 -12.54
N LEU A 423 18.25 -11.86 -11.36
CA LEU A 423 16.99 -12.54 -11.13
C LEU A 423 16.01 -11.58 -10.46
N ILE A 424 14.87 -11.36 -11.10
CA ILE A 424 13.76 -10.58 -10.57
C ILE A 424 12.59 -11.53 -10.32
N LEU A 425 12.00 -11.43 -9.13
CA LEU A 425 10.85 -12.23 -8.71
C LEU A 425 9.64 -11.34 -8.55
N TYR A 426 8.57 -11.69 -9.25
CA TYR A 426 7.25 -11.10 -9.10
C TYR A 426 6.38 -12.09 -8.34
N SER A 427 6.01 -11.77 -7.11
CA SER A 427 5.26 -12.68 -6.24
C SER A 427 3.87 -12.13 -5.92
N LYS A 428 2.86 -13.01 -5.94
CA LYS A 428 1.49 -12.73 -5.47
C LYS A 428 1.37 -12.70 -3.94
N GLU A 429 2.39 -13.22 -3.23
CA GLU A 429 2.42 -13.28 -1.77
C GLU A 429 3.73 -12.74 -1.20
N ARG A 430 3.71 -12.31 0.06
CA ARG A 430 4.92 -11.83 0.73
C ARG A 430 5.87 -13.00 0.99
N LEU A 431 7.12 -12.83 0.61
CA LEU A 431 8.24 -13.76 0.85
C LEU A 431 9.25 -13.13 1.81
N ASP A 432 9.98 -13.98 2.52
CA ASP A 432 11.11 -13.57 3.37
C ASP A 432 12.39 -13.51 2.52
N ALA A 433 12.85 -12.30 2.22
CA ALA A 433 14.04 -12.09 1.39
C ALA A 433 15.34 -12.60 2.05
N GLY A 434 15.41 -12.58 3.38
CA GLY A 434 16.57 -13.06 4.13
C GLY A 434 16.65 -14.58 4.10
N ASP A 435 15.53 -15.26 4.35
CA ASP A 435 15.40 -16.71 4.25
C ASP A 435 15.68 -17.21 2.82
N MET A 436 15.10 -16.55 1.80
CA MET A 436 15.39 -16.87 0.39
C MET A 436 16.89 -16.74 0.09
N LEU A 437 17.53 -15.64 0.50
CA LEU A 437 18.95 -15.41 0.28
C LEU A 437 19.82 -16.48 0.97
N ALA A 438 19.47 -16.83 2.21
CA ALA A 438 20.18 -17.85 2.98
C ALA A 438 20.06 -19.23 2.30
N LYS A 439 18.85 -19.63 1.90
CA LYS A 439 18.60 -20.90 1.19
C LYS A 439 19.31 -20.96 -0.16
N MET A 440 19.28 -19.90 -0.95
CA MET A 440 19.98 -19.84 -2.24
C MET A 440 21.51 -19.93 -2.08
N ASN A 441 22.07 -19.36 -1.03
CA ASN A 441 23.51 -19.43 -0.77
C ASN A 441 23.95 -20.75 -0.10
N ALA A 442 23.04 -21.49 0.53
CA ALA A 442 23.31 -22.82 1.08
C ALA A 442 23.39 -23.92 0.00
N VAL A 443 22.92 -23.65 -1.22
CA VAL A 443 22.87 -24.62 -2.32
C VAL A 443 23.97 -24.33 -3.34
N GLN A 444 24.72 -25.38 -3.71
CA GLN A 444 25.66 -25.34 -4.82
C GLN A 444 24.96 -25.56 -6.17
N GLY A 445 25.48 -24.90 -7.21
CA GLY A 445 24.98 -24.93 -8.58
C GLY A 445 24.45 -23.57 -9.04
N GLY A 446 23.85 -23.53 -10.22
CA GLY A 446 23.29 -22.32 -10.82
C GLY A 446 22.12 -21.71 -10.05
N LEU A 447 21.83 -20.44 -10.33
CA LEU A 447 20.75 -19.65 -9.76
C LEU A 447 19.38 -20.32 -9.96
N SER A 448 19.16 -20.99 -11.09
CA SER A 448 17.96 -21.75 -11.40
C SER A 448 17.71 -22.90 -10.40
N LYS A 449 18.77 -23.60 -9.99
CA LYS A 449 18.68 -24.65 -8.95
C LYS A 449 18.47 -24.05 -7.57
N LYS A 450 19.20 -22.95 -7.28
CA LYS A 450 19.12 -22.24 -6.00
C LYS A 450 17.71 -21.69 -5.73
N ILE A 451 17.06 -21.11 -6.74
CA ILE A 451 15.70 -20.58 -6.58
C ILE A 451 14.67 -21.70 -6.38
N ASN A 452 14.78 -22.80 -7.13
CA ASN A 452 13.90 -23.95 -6.94
C ASN A 452 14.08 -24.55 -5.54
N ALA A 453 15.30 -24.57 -4.99
CA ALA A 453 15.53 -24.98 -3.61
C ALA A 453 14.96 -23.99 -2.57
N ALA A 454 14.97 -22.69 -2.86
CA ALA A 454 14.46 -21.67 -1.96
C ALA A 454 12.92 -21.60 -1.93
N LEU A 455 12.26 -21.83 -3.07
CA LEU A 455 10.84 -21.56 -3.27
C LEU A 455 9.98 -22.78 -3.64
N GLY A 456 10.59 -23.85 -4.16
CA GLY A 456 9.90 -25.08 -4.55
C GLY A 456 8.67 -24.82 -5.44
N ASP A 457 7.53 -25.39 -5.04
CA ASP A 457 6.26 -25.32 -5.77
C ASP A 457 5.65 -23.91 -5.88
N LYS A 458 6.24 -22.91 -5.20
CA LYS A 458 5.85 -21.51 -5.37
C LYS A 458 6.31 -20.92 -6.70
N VAL A 459 7.36 -21.48 -7.31
CA VAL A 459 7.86 -21.02 -8.62
C VAL A 459 6.87 -21.42 -9.71
N THR A 460 6.45 -20.44 -10.51
CA THR A 460 5.56 -20.67 -11.66
C THR A 460 6.31 -21.44 -12.72
N LEU A 461 5.67 -22.49 -13.26
CA LEU A 461 6.29 -23.34 -14.29
C LEU A 461 6.61 -22.53 -15.55
N PRO A 462 7.78 -22.74 -16.19
CA PRO A 462 8.13 -22.05 -17.44
C PRO A 462 7.09 -22.22 -18.55
N SER A 463 6.40 -23.36 -18.60
CA SER A 463 5.31 -23.62 -19.56
C SER A 463 4.11 -22.68 -19.42
N ASP A 464 3.96 -22.03 -18.28
CA ASP A 464 2.86 -21.13 -17.97
C ASP A 464 3.23 -19.65 -18.13
N ILE A 465 4.49 -19.38 -18.50
CA ILE A 465 5.04 -18.04 -18.69
C ILE A 465 5.33 -17.83 -20.18
N THR A 466 4.80 -16.75 -20.74
CA THR A 466 5.13 -16.29 -22.09
C THR A 466 6.05 -15.10 -21.98
N TYR A 467 7.34 -15.29 -22.26
CA TYR A 467 8.30 -14.19 -22.33
C TYR A 467 8.15 -13.41 -23.64
N HIS A 468 8.16 -12.09 -23.56
CA HIS A 468 8.04 -11.18 -24.70
C HIS A 468 9.18 -11.31 -25.70
N LEU A 469 8.94 -10.90 -26.94
CA LEU A 469 9.93 -10.99 -28.02
C LEU A 469 10.82 -9.74 -28.12
N ASN A 470 10.26 -8.56 -27.84
CA ASN A 470 10.85 -7.27 -28.20
C ASN A 470 11.31 -6.45 -26.98
N ASP A 471 10.95 -6.89 -25.78
CA ASP A 471 11.27 -6.28 -24.51
C ASP A 471 11.47 -7.36 -23.44
N ILE A 472 12.15 -7.00 -22.36
CA ILE A 472 12.43 -7.92 -21.26
C ILE A 472 11.19 -8.00 -20.38
N GLY A 473 10.22 -8.79 -20.81
CA GLY A 473 8.95 -8.92 -20.10
C GLY A 473 8.32 -10.30 -20.17
N PHE A 474 7.20 -10.45 -19.48
CA PHE A 474 6.44 -11.69 -19.50
C PHE A 474 4.93 -11.46 -19.31
N ASP A 475 4.16 -12.43 -19.78
CA ASP A 475 2.76 -12.66 -19.43
C ASP A 475 2.59 -14.05 -18.82
N VAL A 476 1.82 -14.16 -17.75
CA VAL A 476 1.43 -15.47 -17.19
C VAL A 476 0.08 -15.92 -17.75
N LYS A 477 -0.12 -17.22 -17.96
CA LYS A 477 -1.43 -17.80 -18.28
C LYS A 477 -2.42 -17.59 -17.12
N GLN A 478 -3.72 -17.51 -17.43
CA GLN A 478 -4.77 -17.29 -16.43
C GLN A 478 -4.85 -18.42 -15.38
N GLN A 479 -4.77 -19.67 -15.83
CA GLN A 479 -4.75 -20.84 -14.96
C GLN A 479 -3.35 -21.44 -14.92
N HIS A 480 -2.64 -21.21 -13.82
CA HIS A 480 -1.29 -21.69 -13.62
C HIS A 480 -1.07 -22.11 -12.15
N LYS A 481 -0.06 -22.94 -11.92
CA LYS A 481 0.44 -23.23 -10.57
C LYS A 481 1.61 -22.29 -10.24
N GLY A 482 1.87 -22.10 -8.96
CA GLY A 482 2.91 -21.19 -8.47
C GLY A 482 2.41 -19.77 -8.24
N THR A 483 3.03 -19.09 -7.28
CA THR A 483 2.72 -17.72 -6.85
C THR A 483 3.83 -16.74 -7.20
N VAL A 484 4.98 -17.23 -7.67
CA VAL A 484 6.20 -16.45 -7.94
C VAL A 484 6.62 -16.65 -9.37
N VAL A 485 6.84 -15.57 -10.12
CA VAL A 485 7.36 -15.61 -11.50
C VAL A 485 8.83 -15.16 -11.48
N PRO A 486 9.77 -16.04 -11.85
CA PRO A 486 11.16 -15.65 -12.07
C PRO A 486 11.34 -15.01 -13.44
N LEU A 487 12.05 -13.89 -13.50
CA LEU A 487 12.54 -13.27 -14.71
C LEU A 487 14.05 -13.09 -14.58
N MET A 488 14.82 -13.92 -15.30
CA MET A 488 16.28 -13.90 -15.23
C MET A 488 16.87 -13.30 -16.51
N VAL A 489 17.81 -12.38 -16.31
CA VAL A 489 18.54 -11.66 -17.38
C VAL A 489 20.03 -11.91 -17.22
N GLU A 490 20.65 -12.40 -18.28
CA GLU A 490 22.10 -12.58 -18.40
C GLU A 490 22.75 -11.31 -18.96
N ILE A 491 23.77 -10.82 -18.25
CA ILE A 491 24.55 -9.62 -18.60
C ILE A 491 26.01 -10.03 -18.72
N THR A 492 26.56 -9.97 -19.93
CA THR A 492 27.98 -10.22 -20.17
C THR A 492 28.74 -8.90 -20.11
N HIS A 493 29.86 -8.87 -19.39
CA HIS A 493 30.75 -7.71 -19.37
C HIS A 493 32.23 -8.12 -19.50
N GLN A 494 33.01 -7.28 -20.19
CA GLN A 494 34.39 -7.56 -20.59
C GLN A 494 35.35 -6.44 -20.20
#